data_AF-A0A1H8TFX6-F1
#
_entry.id   AF-A0A1H8TFX6-F1
#
_cell.length_a   1.000
_cell.length_b   1.000
_cell.length_c   1.000
_cell.angle_alpha   90.00
_cell.angle_beta   90.00
_cell.angle_gamma   90.00
#
_symmetry.space_group_name_H-M   'P 1'
#
loop_
_entity.id
_entity.type
_entity.pdbx_description
1 polymer ?
#
loop_
_entity_poly.entity_id
_entity_poly.type
_entity_poly.pdbx_seq_one_letter_code
_entity_poly.pdbx_strand_id
1 'polypeptide(L)'
;MADIMITAKEVKGHCAAGLKAGDKVVLRGATISLQESDAVCSFAFANLYPAVFAARLGKDLKELGLTTRTVQCIDPGPPYSEGGTVLFEVKII
;
A
#
# COMPACT_ATOMS: atom_id res chain seq x y z
N MET A 1 -1.94 -19.19 0.51
CA MET A 1 -2.01 -17.74 0.79
C MET A 1 -1.86 -17.03 -0.53
N ALA A 2 -2.72 -16.06 -0.81
CA ALA A 2 -2.68 -15.35 -2.08
C ALA A 2 -1.49 -14.38 -2.14
N ASP A 3 -0.90 -14.22 -3.33
CA ASP A 3 0.10 -13.19 -3.57
C ASP A 3 -0.58 -11.84 -3.80
N ILE A 4 0.11 -10.76 -3.45
CA ILE A 4 -0.49 -9.43 -3.37
C ILE A 4 0.32 -8.42 -4.18
N MET A 5 -0.36 -7.59 -4.94
CA MET A 5 0.19 -6.39 -5.54
C MET A 5 -0.41 -5.15 -4.87
N ILE A 6 0.46 -4.28 -4.39
CA ILE A 6 0.12 -2.97 -3.84
C ILE A 6 0.61 -1.92 -4.83
N THR A 7 -0.25 -1.00 -5.24
CA THR A 7 0.10 0.03 -6.24
C THR A 7 -0.16 1.42 -5.67
N ALA A 8 0.81 2.32 -5.76
CA ALA A 8 0.61 3.75 -5.49
C ALA A 8 -0.30 4.33 -6.58
N LYS A 9 -1.61 4.38 -6.32
CA LYS A 9 -2.65 4.83 -7.26
C LYS A 9 -2.56 6.33 -7.50
N GLU A 10 -2.32 7.10 -6.45
CA GLU A 10 -2.30 8.55 -6.47
C GLU A 10 -1.34 9.08 -5.41
N VAL A 11 -0.60 10.14 -5.73
CA VAL A 11 0.20 10.93 -4.78
C VAL A 11 -0.36 12.34 -4.77
N LYS A 12 -0.82 12.81 -3.61
CA LYS A 12 -1.29 14.18 -3.41
C LYS A 12 -0.25 14.94 -2.61
N GLY A 13 0.20 16.09 -3.11
CA GLY A 13 1.31 16.82 -2.51
C GLY A 13 2.64 16.10 -2.71
N HIS A 14 3.46 16.01 -1.65
CA HIS A 14 4.79 15.40 -1.70
C HIS A 14 4.84 14.11 -0.85
N CYS A 15 5.58 13.11 -1.31
CA CYS A 15 5.91 11.93 -0.52
C CYS A 15 7.40 11.96 -0.15
N ALA A 16 7.69 12.10 1.15
CA ALA A 16 9.07 12.15 1.66
C ALA A 16 9.86 10.84 1.41
N ALA A 17 9.17 9.71 1.23
CA ALA A 17 9.79 8.44 0.87
C ALA A 17 10.12 8.32 -0.64
N GLY A 18 9.77 9.32 -1.45
CA GLY A 18 10.07 9.36 -2.88
C GLY A 18 9.15 8.51 -3.76
N LEU A 19 8.04 7.99 -3.21
CA LEU A 19 7.04 7.23 -3.96
C LEU A 19 6.36 8.09 -5.04
N LYS A 20 6.09 7.47 -6.19
CA LYS A 20 5.42 8.07 -7.35
C LYS A 20 4.18 7.27 -7.71
N ALA A 21 3.23 7.92 -8.37
CA ALA A 21 2.07 7.23 -8.91
C ALA A 21 2.52 6.16 -9.92
N GLY A 22 2.03 4.93 -9.75
CA GLY A 22 2.43 3.77 -10.53
C GLY A 22 3.43 2.85 -9.84
N ASP A 23 4.19 3.32 -8.84
CA ASP A 23 5.11 2.46 -8.09
C ASP A 23 4.35 1.29 -7.48
N LYS A 24 4.93 0.09 -7.56
CA LYS A 24 4.32 -1.12 -7.01
C LYS A 24 5.20 -1.84 -6.00
N VAL A 25 4.55 -2.56 -5.10
CA VAL A 25 5.16 -3.52 -4.19
C VAL A 25 4.46 -4.86 -4.35
N VAL A 26 5.23 -5.91 -4.60
CA VAL A 26 4.73 -7.27 -4.77
C VAL A 26 5.11 -8.11 -3.56
N LEU A 27 4.11 -8.75 -2.96
CA LEU A 27 4.29 -9.69 -1.87
C LEU A 27 4.11 -11.12 -2.37
N ARG A 28 5.15 -11.94 -2.20
CA ARG A 28 5.18 -13.38 -2.50
C ARG A 28 5.17 -14.15 -1.20
N GLY A 29 4.04 -14.78 -0.85
CA GLY A 29 3.86 -15.27 0.53
C GLY A 29 4.21 -14.16 1.52
N ALA A 30 4.82 -14.43 2.67
CA ALA A 30 5.12 -13.38 3.68
C ALA A 30 6.28 -12.42 3.30
N THR A 31 6.86 -12.55 2.11
CA THR A 31 8.06 -11.81 1.69
C THR A 31 7.74 -10.73 0.67
N ILE A 32 8.58 -9.69 0.59
CA ILE A 32 8.53 -8.66 -0.46
C ILE A 32 9.46 -9.13 -1.60
N SER A 33 8.94 -9.16 -2.83
CA SER A 33 9.72 -9.48 -4.03
C SER A 33 10.50 -8.24 -4.46
N LEU A 34 11.82 -8.23 -4.23
CA LEU A 34 12.69 -7.10 -4.56
C LEU A 34 12.82 -6.89 -6.07
N GLN A 35 12.68 -7.96 -6.86
CA GLN A 35 12.77 -7.93 -8.32
C GLN A 35 11.50 -7.40 -8.97
N GLU A 36 10.35 -7.55 -8.31
CA GLU A 36 9.04 -7.17 -8.85
C GLU A 36 8.48 -5.88 -8.25
N SER A 37 9.21 -5.27 -7.31
CA SER A 37 8.81 -4.04 -6.62
C SER A 37 9.68 -2.85 -7.03
N ASP A 38 9.09 -1.66 -7.10
CA ASP A 38 9.79 -0.42 -7.46
C ASP A 38 10.34 0.28 -6.20
N ALA A 39 9.45 0.78 -5.35
CA ALA A 39 9.79 1.49 -4.13
C ALA A 39 8.94 0.98 -2.95
N VAL A 40 9.59 0.75 -1.81
CA VAL A 40 8.97 0.20 -0.61
C VAL A 40 9.06 1.22 0.52
N CYS A 41 7.91 1.71 0.98
CA CYS A 41 7.82 2.53 2.18
C CYS A 41 7.34 1.68 3.37
N SER A 42 8.23 1.41 4.33
CA SER A 42 7.89 0.63 5.53
C SER A 42 6.78 1.29 6.37
N PHE A 43 6.71 2.62 6.40
CA PHE A 43 5.66 3.35 7.14
C PHE A 43 4.28 3.21 6.49
N ALA A 44 4.20 3.11 5.17
CA ALA A 44 2.92 2.88 4.48
C ALA A 44 2.29 1.54 4.90
N PHE A 45 3.12 0.54 5.27
CA PHE A 45 2.63 -0.75 5.72
C PHE A 45 1.80 -0.69 6.99
N ALA A 46 1.99 0.31 7.85
CA ALA A 46 1.18 0.48 9.06
C ALA A 46 -0.33 0.51 8.75
N ASN A 47 -0.73 1.21 7.67
CA ASN A 47 -2.13 1.26 7.24
C ASN A 47 -2.49 0.16 6.23
N LEU A 48 -1.51 -0.36 5.47
CA LEU A 48 -1.77 -1.40 4.46
C LEU A 48 -1.98 -2.79 5.07
N TYR A 49 -1.38 -3.09 6.22
CA TYR A 49 -1.38 -4.44 6.78
C TYR A 49 -2.78 -5.06 6.95
N PRO A 50 -3.81 -4.35 7.45
CA PRO A 50 -5.16 -4.89 7.53
C PRO A 50 -5.70 -5.36 6.17
N ALA A 51 -5.54 -4.55 5.12
CA ALA A 51 -5.98 -4.89 3.76
C ALA A 51 -5.11 -6.00 3.12
N VAL A 52 -3.81 -6.02 3.38
CA VAL A 52 -2.90 -7.08 2.92
C VAL A 52 -3.25 -8.42 3.56
N PHE A 53 -3.45 -8.44 4.89
CA PHE A 53 -3.77 -9.66 5.63
C PHE A 53 -5.12 -10.23 5.20
N ALA A 54 -6.12 -9.35 5.09
CA ALA A 54 -7.43 -9.61 4.51
C ALA A 54 -7.34 -10.32 3.14
N ALA A 55 -6.64 -9.70 2.19
CA ALA A 55 -6.51 -10.22 0.84
C ALA A 55 -5.76 -11.56 0.79
N ARG A 56 -4.76 -11.78 1.65
CA ARG A 56 -4.00 -13.04 1.72
C ARG A 56 -4.83 -14.25 2.12
N LEU A 57 -5.91 -14.04 2.88
CA LEU A 57 -6.87 -15.08 3.24
C LEU A 57 -7.76 -15.50 2.05
N GLY A 58 -7.53 -14.93 0.86
CA GLY A 58 -8.33 -15.20 -0.35
C GLY A 58 -9.73 -14.61 -0.26
N LYS A 59 -9.95 -13.69 0.68
CA LYS A 59 -11.22 -13.01 0.93
C LYS A 59 -11.28 -11.72 0.14
N ASP A 60 -12.43 -11.42 -0.44
CA ASP A 60 -12.62 -10.09 -1.01
C ASP A 60 -12.59 -9.05 0.12
N LEU A 61 -11.94 -7.90 -0.12
CA LEU A 61 -11.86 -6.84 0.89
C LEU A 61 -13.25 -6.36 1.33
N LYS A 62 -14.27 -6.47 0.46
CA LYS A 62 -15.68 -6.18 0.79
C LYS A 62 -16.25 -7.13 1.84
N GLU A 63 -15.83 -8.41 1.85
CA GLU A 63 -16.25 -9.37 2.88
C GLU A 63 -15.78 -8.97 4.29
N LEU A 64 -14.76 -8.10 4.36
CA LEU A 64 -14.16 -7.61 5.60
C LEU A 64 -14.60 -6.19 5.93
N GLY A 65 -15.66 -5.70 5.27
CA GLY A 65 -16.21 -4.36 5.49
C GLY A 65 -15.39 -3.23 4.87
N LEU A 66 -14.34 -3.54 4.09
CA LEU A 66 -13.59 -2.53 3.35
C LEU A 66 -14.32 -2.23 2.05
N THR A 67 -14.98 -1.08 2.01
CA THR A 67 -15.79 -0.63 0.87
C THR A 67 -14.96 -0.22 -0.34
N THR A 68 -13.65 0.03 -0.14
CA THR A 68 -12.70 0.36 -1.20
C THR A 68 -11.44 -0.50 -1.08
N ARG A 69 -10.77 -0.74 -2.21
CA ARG A 69 -9.44 -1.36 -2.23
C ARG A 69 -8.32 -0.34 -2.02
N THR A 70 -8.67 0.89 -1.65
CA THR A 70 -7.74 2.00 -1.53
C THR A 70 -7.42 2.32 -0.09
N VAL A 71 -6.14 2.36 0.24
CA VAL A 71 -5.62 2.64 1.58
C VAL A 71 -4.74 3.88 1.53
N GLN A 72 -5.06 4.86 2.36
CA GLN A 72 -4.26 6.07 2.48
C GLN A 72 -3.09 5.84 3.45
N CYS A 73 -1.88 6.29 3.10
CA CYS A 73 -0.74 6.23 4.03
C CYS A 73 -0.87 7.24 5.17
N ILE A 74 -0.20 6.94 6.28
CA ILE A 74 -0.07 7.86 7.42
C ILE A 74 1.07 8.83 7.14
N ASP A 75 0.76 9.97 6.52
CA ASP A 75 1.70 11.09 6.47
C ASP A 75 1.62 11.86 7.80
N PRO A 76 2.74 12.09 8.49
CA PRO A 76 2.73 12.78 9.79
C PRO A 76 2.36 14.26 9.68
N GLY A 77 2.46 14.86 8.48
CA GLY A 77 2.23 16.27 8.24
C GLY A 77 3.22 17.20 8.97
N PRO A 78 3.03 18.52 8.87
CA PRO A 78 3.86 19.49 9.57
C PRO A 78 3.81 19.33 11.10
N PRO A 79 4.93 19.54 11.83
CA PRO A 79 6.24 20.01 11.33
C PRO A 79 7.16 18.88 10.83
N TYR A 80 6.69 17.64 10.75
CA TYR A 80 7.52 16.45 10.49
C TYR A 80 7.62 16.06 9.02
N SER A 81 6.67 16.48 8.19
CA SER A 81 6.74 16.42 6.73
C SER A 81 6.15 17.70 6.12
N GLU A 82 6.39 17.93 4.83
CA GLU A 82 5.77 19.03 4.07
C GLU A 82 4.26 18.85 3.84
N GLY A 83 3.68 17.76 4.35
CA GLY A 83 2.32 17.36 4.07
C GLY A 83 2.19 16.64 2.73
N GLY A 84 1.28 15.69 2.67
CA GLY A 84 0.95 14.95 1.46
C GLY A 84 0.26 13.65 1.81
N THR A 85 -0.04 12.84 0.79
CA THR A 85 -0.46 11.46 1.02
C THR A 85 -0.34 10.62 -0.22
N VAL A 86 -0.15 9.32 -0.03
CA VAL A 86 -0.21 8.31 -1.09
C VAL A 86 -1.44 7.45 -0.87
N LEU A 87 -2.26 7.33 -1.90
CA LEU A 87 -3.37 6.40 -1.94
C LEU A 87 -2.91 5.13 -2.65
N PHE A 88 -2.99 3.99 -1.96
CA PHE A 88 -2.55 2.70 -2.45
C PHE A 88 -3.72 1.80 -2.81
N GLU A 89 -3.66 1.07 -3.92
CA GLU A 89 -4.61 0.01 -4.26
C GLU A 89 -4.03 -1.37 -3.92
N VAL A 90 -4.83 -2.24 -3.32
CA VAL A 90 -4.43 -3.62 -2.96
C VAL A 90 -5.20 -4.66 -3.80
N LYS A 91 -4.46 -5.52 -4.50
CA LYS A 91 -5.00 -6.58 -5.37
C LYS A 91 -4.36 -7.93 -5.08
N ILE A 92 -5.17 -8.98 -5.18
CA ILE A 92 -4.68 -10.37 -5.22
C ILE A 92 -4.17 -10.63 -6.65
N ILE A 93 -3.01 -11.29 -6.77
CA ILE A 93 -2.39 -11.70 -8.03
C ILE A 93 -1.97 -13.17 -8.00
#